data_AF-A0A1Q7WGF4-F1
#
_entry.id   AF-A0A1Q7WGF4-F1
#
_cell.length_a   1.000
_cell.length_b   1.000
_cell.length_c   1.000
_cell.angle_alpha   90.00
_cell.angle_beta   90.00
_cell.angle_gamma   90.00
#
_symmetry.space_group_name_H-M   'P 1'
#
loop_
_entity.id
_entity.type
_entity.pdbx_description
1 polymer ?
#
loop_
_entity_poly.entity_id
_entity_poly.type
_entity_poly.pdbx_seq_one_letter_code
_entity_poly.pdbx_strand_id
1 'polypeptide(L)' 'MSAAIGGELKTSIGLPKVAQLLPLAASFDNPDQIRQIVLLPPYTHGNGPDGSINPNWGLILPLVHQYFP' A
#
# COMPACT_ATOMS: atom_id res chain seq x y z
N MET A 1 10.86 7.67 21.11
CA MET A 1 10.54 7.30 19.72
C MET A 1 9.11 7.67 19.31
N SER A 2 8.56 8.81 19.76
CA SER A 2 7.21 9.28 19.37
C SER A 2 7.23 10.61 18.59
N ALA A 3 8.42 11.22 18.42
CA ALA A 3 8.56 12.56 17.86
C ALA A 3 8.66 12.61 16.32
N ALA A 4 8.92 11.48 15.65
CA ALA A 4 9.07 11.44 14.18
C ALA A 4 7.73 11.33 13.40
N ILE A 5 6.64 10.97 14.08
CA ILE A 5 5.30 10.79 13.47
C ILE A 5 4.35 11.94 13.82
N GLY A 6 4.71 12.80 14.79
CA GLY A 6 3.81 13.78 15.40
C GLY A 6 3.47 15.03 14.57
N GLY A 7 4.01 15.16 13.35
CA GLY A 7 3.83 16.39 12.54
C GLY A 7 2.95 16.25 11.30
N GLU A 8 3.03 15.15 10.55
CA GLU A 8 2.59 15.14 9.14
C GLU A 8 1.85 13.88 8.67
N LEU A 9 1.47 12.96 9.57
CA LEU A 9 0.68 11.78 9.20
C LEU A 9 -0.80 11.98 9.54
N LYS A 10 -1.59 12.37 8.53
CA LYS A 10 -3.05 12.33 8.60
C LYS A 10 -3.50 10.88 8.40
N THR A 11 -3.85 10.21 9.50
CA THR A 11 -4.32 8.83 9.49
C THR A 11 -5.58 8.66 10.32
N SER A 12 -6.48 7.78 9.88
CA SER A 12 -7.62 7.30 10.67
C SER A 12 -7.25 6.15 11.60
N ILE A 13 -6.00 5.65 11.55
CA ILE A 13 -5.51 4.61 12.44
C ILE A 13 -5.26 5.21 13.83
N GLY A 14 -6.00 4.73 14.84
CA GLY A 14 -5.81 5.18 16.22
C GLY A 14 -4.42 4.87 16.77
N LEU A 15 -3.89 5.75 17.62
CA LEU A 15 -2.58 5.61 18.27
C LEU A 15 -2.31 4.23 18.90
N PRO A 16 -3.26 3.58 19.61
CA PRO A 16 -3.03 2.24 20.16
C PRO A 16 -2.77 1.19 19.06
N LYS A 17 -3.45 1.30 17.92
CA LYS A 17 -3.25 0.39 16.80
C LYS A 17 -1.90 0.64 16.14
N VAL A 18 -1.47 1.89 16.01
CA VAL A 18 -0.12 2.22 15.55
C VAL A 18 0.93 1.57 16.46
N ALA A 19 0.80 1.73 17.78
CA ALA A 19 1.74 1.13 18.73
C ALA A 19 1.83 -0.40 18.61
N GLN A 20 0.70 -1.08 18.34
CA GLN A 20 0.68 -2.53 18.09
C GLN A 20 1.36 -2.94 16.78
N LEU A 21 1.38 -2.06 15.77
CA LEU A 21 2.00 -2.32 14.48
C LEU A 21 3.51 -2.08 14.48
N LEU A 22 4.04 -1.26 15.40
CA LEU A 22 5.47 -0.94 15.45
C LEU A 22 6.39 -2.16 15.62
N PRO A 23 6.11 -3.15 16.51
CA PRO A 23 6.95 -4.34 16.63
C PRO A 23 6.97 -5.18 15.34
N LEU A 24 5.81 -5.29 14.66
CA LEU A 24 5.72 -5.98 13.38
C LEU A 24 6.51 -5.23 12.31
N ALA A 25 6.41 -3.89 12.27
CA ALA A 25 7.18 -3.07 11.35
C ALA A 25 8.70 -3.27 11.54
N ALA A 26 9.15 -3.34 12.80
CA ALA A 26 10.54 -3.58 13.15
C ALA A 26 11.02 -5.00 12.79
N SER A 27 10.13 -5.97 12.61
CA SER A 27 10.48 -7.32 12.14
C SER A 27 10.72 -7.41 10.64
N PHE A 28 10.32 -6.40 9.85
CA PHE A 28 10.69 -6.32 8.44
C PHE A 28 12.09 -5.70 8.30
N ASP A 29 13.10 -6.45 8.72
CA ASP A 29 14.52 -6.06 8.61
C ASP A 29 15.14 -6.49 7.27
N ASN A 30 14.50 -7.41 6.56
CA ASN A 30 14.87 -7.85 5.22
C ASN A 30 13.87 -7.35 4.15
N PRO A 31 14.28 -6.44 3.24
CA PRO A 31 13.41 -5.95 2.18
C PRO A 31 12.91 -7.05 1.22
N ASP A 32 13.61 -8.19 1.12
CA ASP A 32 13.17 -9.33 0.29
C ASP A 32 11.88 -9.98 0.81
N GLN A 33 11.50 -9.73 2.06
CA GLN A 33 10.23 -10.20 2.63
C GLN A 33 9.03 -9.33 2.20
N ILE A 34 9.27 -8.18 1.57
CA ILE A 34 8.23 -7.28 1.07
C ILE A 34 8.07 -7.49 -0.44
N ARG A 35 6.95 -8.09 -0.83
CA ARG A 35 6.62 -8.24 -2.25
C ARG A 35 5.98 -6.96 -2.80
N GLN A 36 6.73 -6.20 -3.60
CA GLN A 36 6.18 -5.07 -4.34
C GLN A 36 5.53 -5.53 -5.65
N ILE A 37 4.33 -5.02 -5.93
CA ILE A 37 3.60 -5.28 -7.18
C ILE A 37 3.31 -3.93 -7.84
N VAL A 38 3.76 -3.75 -9.08
CA VAL A 38 3.51 -2.55 -9.87
C VAL A 38 2.44 -2.85 -10.93
N LEU A 39 1.36 -2.09 -10.92
CA LEU A 39 0.21 -2.28 -11.82
C LEU A 39 0.42 -1.54 -13.16
N LEU A 40 1.24 -2.13 -14.03
CA LEU A 40 1.44 -1.68 -15.42
C LEU A 40 0.37 -2.25 -16.36
N PRO A 41 0.28 -1.83 -17.64
CA PRO A 41 -0.57 -2.51 -18.61
C PRO A 41 -0.35 -4.04 -18.59
N PRO A 42 -1.42 -4.87 -18.58
CA PRO A 42 -2.83 -4.54 -18.87
C PRO A 42 -3.69 -4.13 -17.64
N TYR A 43 -3.10 -4.01 -16.45
CA TYR A 43 -3.84 -3.60 -15.23
C TYR A 43 -4.25 -2.14 -15.27
N THR A 44 -3.56 -1.35 -16.07
CA THR A 44 -3.79 0.08 -16.24
C THR A 44 -3.73 0.45 -17.72
N HIS A 45 -4.52 1.45 -18.11
CA HIS A 45 -4.48 2.03 -19.45
C HIS A 45 -4.33 3.54 -19.35
N GLY A 46 -3.49 4.11 -20.22
CA GLY A 46 -3.42 5.57 -20.40
C GLY A 46 -4.66 6.12 -21.11
N ASN A 47 -4.67 7.44 -21.35
CA ASN A 47 -5.73 8.20 -22.02
C ASN A 47 -6.92 8.63 -21.15
N GLY A 48 -6.76 8.66 -19.82
CA GLY A 48 -7.71 9.38 -18.96
C GLY A 48 -7.56 10.90 -19.11
N PRO A 49 -8.54 11.69 -18.60
CA PRO A 49 -8.43 13.15 -18.55
C PRO A 49 -7.10 13.61 -17.95
N ASP A 50 -6.47 14.63 -18.54
CA ASP A 50 -5.21 15.21 -18.06
C ASP A 50 -4.03 14.23 -17.92
N GLY A 51 -4.01 13.16 -18.72
CA GLY A 51 -2.96 12.14 -18.66
C GLY A 51 -3.11 11.15 -17.51
N SER A 52 -4.28 11.13 -16.86
CA SER A 52 -4.60 10.14 -15.84
C SER A 52 -4.62 8.71 -16.40
N ILE A 53 -4.42 7.76 -15.49
CA ILE A 53 -4.41 6.33 -15.77
C ILE A 53 -5.75 5.75 -15.31
N ASN A 54 -6.39 4.96 -16.17
CA ASN A 54 -7.60 4.23 -15.82
C ASN A 54 -7.27 2.80 -15.36
N PRO A 55 -7.78 2.37 -14.19
CA PRO A 55 -7.57 1.01 -13.70
C PRO A 55 -8.46 0.00 -14.43
N ASN A 56 -7.94 -1.22 -14.61
CA ASN A 56 -8.73 -2.37 -15.03
C ASN A 56 -9.07 -3.24 -13.81
N TRP A 57 -10.17 -2.92 -13.13
CA TRP A 57 -10.58 -3.63 -11.90
C TRP A 57 -10.88 -5.11 -12.12
N GLY A 58 -11.32 -5.51 -13.32
CA GLY A 58 -11.55 -6.91 -13.67
C GLY A 58 -10.27 -7.76 -13.63
N LEU A 59 -9.09 -7.15 -13.79
CA LEU A 59 -7.79 -7.80 -13.66
C LEU A 59 -7.13 -7.55 -12.29
N ILE A 60 -7.31 -6.36 -11.72
CA ILE A 60 -6.70 -5.98 -10.44
C ILE A 60 -7.31 -6.77 -9.28
N LEU A 61 -8.64 -6.91 -9.20
CA LEU A 61 -9.29 -7.58 -8.07
C LEU A 61 -8.85 -9.05 -7.93
N PRO A 62 -8.85 -9.88 -8.99
CA PRO A 62 -8.35 -11.25 -8.90
C PRO A 62 -6.88 -11.33 -8.47
N LEU A 63 -6.04 -10.39 -8.92
CA LEU A 63 -4.62 -10.33 -8.52
C LEU A 63 -4.48 -10.05 -7.02
N VAL A 64 -5.25 -9.10 -6.48
CA VAL A 64 -5.22 -8.76 -5.05
C VAL A 64 -5.68 -9.94 -4.20
N HIS A 65 -6.74 -10.65 -4.61
CA HIS A 65 -7.25 -11.82 -3.91
C HIS A 65 -6.28 -13.01 -3.85
N GLN A 66 -5.20 -13.02 -4.63
CA GLN A 66 -4.13 -14.02 -4.49
C GLN A 66 -3.31 -13.83 -3.20
N TYR A 67 -3.30 -12.62 -2.63
CA TYR A 67 -2.49 -12.26 -1.46
C TYR A 67 -3.35 -11.88 -0.25
N PHE A 68 -4.55 -11.35 -0.48
CA PHE A 68 -5.47 -10.88 0.54
C PHE A 68 -6.86 -11.50 0.28
N PRO A 69 -7.14 -12.69 0.86
CA PRO A 69 -8.43 -13.37 0.73
C PRO A 69 -9.58 -12.65 1.46
#